data_AF-A0A2J4G8J0-F1
#
_entry.id   AF-A0A2J4G8J0-F1
#
_cell.length_a   1.000
_cell.length_b   1.000
_cell.length_c   1.000
_cell.angle_alpha   90.00
_cell.angle_beta   90.00
_cell.angle_gamma   90.00
#
_symmetry.space_group_name_H-M   'P 1'
#
loop_
_entity.id
_entity.type
_entity.pdbx_description
1 polymer ?
#
loop_
_entity_poly.entity_id
_entity_poly.type
_entity_poly.pdbx_seq_one_letter_code
_entity_poly.pdbx_strand_id
1 'polypeptide(L)'
;MMLKAFELELQSHDPKPLHIEVKNHLFGFAEKKLFLVAPERVRELGEEDFIDFDSTIAPLIGVSINDLVHGDYGVKTLEYSLTPGSTYLQVVQVRDKLSGTASVLFKVFQATDGGLDEKYSENQYVKKPVRERLRLIAEVLGIDISTLEEETAKLGIKLD
;
A
#
# COMPACT_ATOMS: atom_id res chain seq x y z
N MET A 1 -1.62 -18.13 -3.76
CA MET A 1 -1.47 -17.14 -4.85
C MET A 1 -0.45 -16.10 -4.44
N MET A 2 0.16 -15.36 -5.38
CA MET A 2 1.19 -14.36 -5.06
C MET A 2 0.65 -12.95 -5.26
N LEU A 3 0.85 -12.08 -4.28
CA LEU A 3 0.64 -10.64 -4.38
C LEU A 3 2.00 -9.96 -4.47
N LYS A 4 2.17 -9.06 -5.44
CA LYS A 4 3.31 -8.15 -5.50
C LYS A 4 2.90 -6.78 -4.96
N ALA A 5 3.77 -6.18 -4.19
CA ALA A 5 3.71 -4.77 -3.79
C ALA A 5 5.09 -4.15 -3.92
N PHE A 6 5.17 -2.81 -3.83
CA PHE A 6 6.41 -2.09 -4.09
C PHE A 6 6.73 -1.11 -2.96
N GLU A 7 7.99 -1.05 -2.57
CA GLU A 7 8.54 0.09 -1.84
C GLU A 7 9.35 0.94 -2.81
N LEU A 8 9.20 2.26 -2.72
CA LEU A 8 9.85 3.22 -3.60
C LEU A 8 10.51 4.28 -2.75
N GLU A 9 11.76 4.59 -3.05
CA GLU A 9 12.38 5.86 -2.71
C GLU A 9 12.81 6.50 -4.04
N LEU A 10 12.26 7.68 -4.34
CA LEU A 10 12.55 8.42 -5.56
C LEU A 10 12.96 9.83 -5.21
N GLN A 11 14.09 10.26 -5.74
CA GLN A 11 14.52 11.64 -5.77
C GLN A 11 14.79 12.05 -7.21
N SER A 12 14.02 13.02 -7.71
CA SER A 12 14.25 13.60 -9.04
C SER A 12 14.36 15.11 -8.93
N HIS A 13 15.18 15.70 -9.80
CA HIS A 13 15.38 17.14 -9.91
C HIS A 13 14.81 17.72 -11.22
N ASP A 14 14.66 16.90 -12.26
CA ASP A 14 14.16 17.28 -13.59
C ASP A 14 13.08 16.28 -14.07
N PRO A 15 11.99 16.74 -14.73
CA PRO A 15 11.61 18.12 -15.02
C PRO A 15 10.97 18.84 -13.82
N LYS A 16 10.69 18.13 -12.72
CA LYS A 16 10.16 18.70 -11.47
C LYS A 16 10.83 18.06 -10.26
N PRO A 17 11.23 18.85 -9.24
CA PRO A 17 11.72 18.31 -7.99
C PRO A 17 10.67 17.39 -7.34
N LEU A 18 11.07 16.15 -7.07
CA LEU A 18 10.28 15.15 -6.38
C LEU A 18 11.17 14.45 -5.34
N HIS A 19 10.65 14.22 -4.14
CA HIS A 19 11.28 13.35 -3.16
C HIS A 19 10.18 12.54 -2.48
N ILE A 20 9.92 11.35 -2.99
CA ILE A 20 8.79 10.52 -2.57
C ILE A 20 9.30 9.22 -1.97
N GLU A 21 8.70 8.84 -0.84
CA GLU A 21 8.86 7.53 -0.21
C GLU A 21 7.49 6.83 -0.22
N VAL A 22 7.45 5.60 -0.73
CA VAL A 22 6.28 4.71 -0.67
C VAL A 22 6.64 3.48 0.15
N LYS A 23 5.85 3.17 1.17
CA LYS A 23 5.95 1.96 1.98
C LYS A 23 4.67 1.16 1.93
N ASN A 24 4.83 -0.16 1.89
CA ASN A 24 3.71 -1.08 1.81
C ASN A 24 3.70 -2.00 3.04
N HIS A 25 2.55 -2.07 3.69
CA HIS A 25 2.31 -3.00 4.81
C HIS A 25 1.11 -3.86 4.47
N LEU A 26 1.25 -5.18 4.66
CA LEU A 26 0.16 -6.13 4.48
C LEU A 26 -0.23 -6.72 5.82
N PHE A 27 -1.52 -6.67 6.15
CA PHE A 27 -2.08 -7.33 7.32
C PHE A 27 -2.98 -8.47 6.87
N GLY A 28 -2.85 -9.62 7.53
CA GLY A 28 -3.78 -10.73 7.42
C GLY A 28 -4.88 -10.57 8.47
N PHE A 29 -6.07 -11.06 8.13
CA PHE A 29 -7.23 -11.02 9.02
C PHE A 29 -7.66 -12.42 9.42
N ALA A 30 -7.62 -12.71 10.72
CA ALA A 30 -8.11 -13.96 11.29
C ALA A 30 -8.68 -13.71 12.68
N GLU A 31 -9.77 -14.40 13.03
CA GLU A 31 -10.39 -14.35 14.37
C GLU A 31 -10.63 -12.91 14.90
N LYS A 32 -11.09 -12.01 14.03
CA LYS A 32 -11.31 -10.58 14.34
C LYS A 32 -10.05 -9.81 14.75
N LYS A 33 -8.87 -10.31 14.39
CA LYS A 33 -7.58 -9.66 14.65
C LYS A 33 -6.82 -9.45 13.35
N LEU A 34 -6.00 -8.41 13.37
CA LEU A 34 -5.02 -8.12 12.33
C LEU A 34 -3.65 -8.60 12.80
N PHE A 35 -2.88 -9.14 11.88
CA PHE A 35 -1.48 -9.48 12.11
C PHE A 35 -0.67 -9.06 10.89
N LEU A 36 0.52 -8.51 11.12
CA LEU A 36 1.40 -8.10 10.03
C LEU A 36 1.90 -9.35 9.29
N VAL A 37 1.77 -9.35 7.97
CA VAL A 37 2.28 -10.39 7.08
C VAL A 37 3.62 -9.91 6.57
N ALA A 38 4.66 -10.70 6.80
CA ALA A 38 5.97 -10.45 6.22
C ALA A 38 5.98 -10.92 4.75
N PRO A 39 6.68 -10.21 3.85
CA PRO A 39 6.91 -10.71 2.51
C PRO A 39 7.71 -12.01 2.57
N GLU A 40 7.36 -12.95 1.70
CA GLU A 40 8.12 -14.20 1.51
C GLU A 40 9.46 -13.88 0.81
N ARG A 41 9.45 -12.90 -0.08
CA ARG A 41 10.63 -12.45 -0.81
C ARG A 41 10.66 -10.93 -0.93
N VAL A 42 11.86 -10.38 -0.73
CA VAL A 42 12.18 -8.98 -1.01
C VAL A 42 13.35 -8.96 -1.97
N ARG A 43 13.22 -8.24 -3.08
CA ARG A 43 14.24 -8.14 -4.12
C ARG A 43 14.20 -6.79 -4.81
N GLU A 44 15.28 -6.46 -5.51
CA GLU A 44 15.30 -5.32 -6.42
C GLU A 44 14.30 -5.53 -7.57
N LEU A 45 13.78 -4.41 -8.07
CA LEU A 45 12.87 -4.35 -9.21
C LEU A 45 13.53 -4.96 -10.47
N GLY A 46 12.84 -5.91 -11.10
CA GLY A 46 13.23 -6.49 -12.40
C GLY A 46 12.35 -5.98 -13.55
N GLU A 47 12.76 -6.22 -14.79
CA GLU A 47 11.97 -5.86 -15.99
C GLU A 47 10.59 -6.54 -16.00
N GLU A 48 10.49 -7.75 -15.44
CA GLU A 48 9.25 -8.49 -15.30
C GLU A 48 8.22 -7.83 -14.37
N ASP A 49 8.65 -6.86 -13.56
CA ASP A 49 7.80 -6.15 -12.61
C ASP A 49 7.26 -4.83 -13.18
N PHE A 50 7.70 -4.38 -14.36
CA PHE A 50 7.38 -3.02 -14.85
C PHE A 50 5.87 -2.78 -15.02
N ILE A 51 5.13 -3.76 -15.53
CA ILE A 51 3.68 -3.67 -15.70
C ILE A 51 2.98 -3.64 -14.33
N ASP A 52 3.43 -4.49 -13.40
CA ASP A 52 2.88 -4.55 -12.05
C ASP A 52 3.17 -3.25 -11.29
N PHE A 53 4.37 -2.68 -11.47
CA PHE A 53 4.77 -1.41 -10.90
C PHE A 53 3.90 -0.27 -11.44
N ASP A 54 3.78 -0.11 -12.75
CA ASP A 54 2.99 0.97 -13.35
C ASP A 54 1.51 0.86 -12.97
N SER A 55 0.95 -0.35 -12.95
CA SER A 55 -0.44 -0.58 -12.56
C SER A 55 -0.69 -0.33 -11.06
N THR A 56 0.34 -0.43 -10.22
CA THR A 56 0.22 -0.24 -8.77
C THR A 56 0.59 1.17 -8.35
N ILE A 57 1.75 1.70 -8.76
CA ILE A 57 2.32 2.95 -8.26
C ILE A 57 1.80 4.17 -9.01
N ALA A 58 1.63 4.10 -10.34
CA ALA A 58 1.18 5.26 -11.11
C ALA A 58 -0.21 5.75 -10.68
N PRO A 59 -1.20 4.87 -10.39
CA PRO A 59 -2.48 5.30 -9.86
C PRO A 59 -2.46 5.77 -8.39
N LEU A 60 -1.33 5.70 -7.68
CA LEU A 60 -1.22 6.14 -6.28
C LEU A 60 -0.52 7.49 -6.15
N ILE A 61 0.50 7.73 -6.98
CA ILE A 61 1.37 8.91 -6.87
C ILE A 61 1.70 9.57 -8.21
N GLY A 62 1.16 9.05 -9.32
CA GLY A 62 1.44 9.57 -10.67
C GLY A 62 2.87 9.31 -11.16
N VAL A 63 3.55 8.31 -10.59
CA VAL A 63 4.91 7.90 -10.97
C VAL A 63 4.86 6.57 -11.69
N SER A 64 5.49 6.52 -12.86
CA SER A 64 5.67 5.33 -13.69
C SER A 64 7.16 4.93 -13.75
N ILE A 65 7.45 3.77 -14.34
CA ILE A 65 8.81 3.31 -14.64
C ILE A 65 9.60 4.38 -15.42
N ASN A 66 8.95 5.08 -16.36
CA ASN A 66 9.62 6.11 -17.16
C ASN A 66 10.13 7.28 -16.31
N ASP A 67 9.44 7.59 -15.22
CA ASP A 67 9.85 8.66 -14.30
C ASP A 67 11.09 8.26 -13.48
N LEU A 68 11.32 6.96 -13.26
CA LEU A 68 12.51 6.45 -12.57
C LEU A 68 13.79 6.68 -13.38
N VAL A 69 13.71 6.69 -14.72
CA VAL A 69 14.88 6.85 -15.61
C VAL A 69 15.57 8.22 -15.45
N HIS A 70 14.85 9.21 -14.90
CA HIS A 70 15.32 10.59 -14.78
C HIS A 70 15.71 11.01 -13.35
N GLY A 71 15.77 10.07 -12.39
CA GLY A 71 16.10 10.37 -11.00
C GLY A 71 16.94 9.29 -10.32
N ASP A 72 17.36 9.58 -9.09
CA ASP A 72 17.92 8.57 -8.19
C ASP A 72 16.76 7.80 -7.56
N TYR A 73 16.73 6.49 -7.76
CA TYR A 73 15.66 5.66 -7.24
C TYR A 73 16.16 4.36 -6.59
N GLY A 74 15.38 3.88 -5.63
CA GLY A 74 15.44 2.53 -5.11
C GLY A 74 14.04 1.94 -5.11
N VAL A 75 13.85 0.80 -5.79
CA VAL A 75 12.57 0.09 -5.79
C VAL A 75 12.77 -1.34 -5.33
N LYS A 76 12.02 -1.72 -4.30
CA LYS A 76 11.95 -3.10 -3.82
C LYS A 76 10.61 -3.70 -4.20
N THR A 77 10.66 -4.87 -4.83
CA THR A 77 9.50 -5.74 -5.02
C THR A 77 9.32 -6.60 -3.78
N LEU A 78 8.13 -6.53 -3.19
CA LEU A 78 7.69 -7.34 -2.06
C LEU A 78 6.72 -8.41 -2.57
N GLU A 79 7.06 -9.68 -2.37
CA GLU A 79 6.21 -10.80 -2.80
C GLU A 79 5.59 -11.47 -1.57
N TYR A 80 4.26 -11.60 -1.57
CA TYR A 80 3.48 -12.20 -0.49
C TYR A 80 2.74 -13.44 -0.99
N SER A 81 2.92 -14.56 -0.30
CA SER A 81 2.09 -15.74 -0.48
C SER A 81 0.77 -15.58 0.27
N LEU A 82 -0.32 -15.45 -0.48
CA LEU A 82 -1.67 -15.36 0.07
C LEU A 82 -2.36 -16.71 0.04
N THR A 83 -2.96 -17.06 1.18
CA THR A 83 -3.82 -18.22 1.35
C THR A 83 -5.24 -17.91 0.85
N PRO A 84 -5.78 -18.70 -0.12
CA PRO A 84 -7.18 -18.58 -0.54
C PRO A 84 -8.15 -18.69 0.63
N GLY A 85 -9.27 -17.97 0.56
CA GLY A 85 -10.26 -17.82 1.63
C GLY A 85 -9.91 -16.75 2.67
N SER A 86 -8.66 -16.30 2.74
CA SER A 86 -8.22 -15.30 3.74
C SER A 86 -8.44 -13.86 3.26
N THR A 87 -8.74 -12.98 4.20
CA THR A 87 -8.89 -11.54 3.95
C THR A 87 -7.63 -10.80 4.36
N TYR A 88 -7.25 -9.79 3.58
CA TYR A 88 -6.07 -8.97 3.83
C TYR A 88 -6.40 -7.48 3.74
N LEU A 89 -5.68 -6.70 4.54
CA LEU A 89 -5.65 -5.24 4.49
C LEU A 89 -4.25 -4.81 4.05
N GLN A 90 -4.17 -4.18 2.88
CA GLN A 90 -2.97 -3.50 2.41
C GLN A 90 -3.04 -2.02 2.81
N VAL A 91 -1.96 -1.53 3.40
CA VAL A 91 -1.78 -0.15 3.82
C VAL A 91 -0.58 0.41 3.07
N VAL A 92 -0.82 1.40 2.21
CA VAL A 92 0.22 2.08 1.44
C VAL A 92 0.44 3.47 2.04
N GLN A 93 1.64 3.71 2.55
CA GLN A 93 2.05 5.02 3.02
C GLN A 93 2.81 5.73 1.92
N VAL A 94 2.43 6.96 1.63
CA VAL A 94 3.13 7.83 0.70
C VAL A 94 3.59 9.06 1.47
N ARG A 95 4.87 9.37 1.40
CA ARG A 95 5.46 10.57 1.99
C ARG A 95 6.15 11.38 0.91
N ASP A 96 5.69 12.60 0.72
CA ASP A 96 6.42 13.60 -0.03
C ASP A 96 7.34 14.35 0.95
N LYS A 97 8.63 14.05 0.87
CA LYS A 97 9.67 14.61 1.72
C LYS A 97 10.00 16.06 1.36
N LEU A 98 9.63 16.56 0.17
CA LEU A 98 9.80 17.98 -0.17
C LEU A 98 8.73 18.84 0.50
N SER A 99 7.46 18.44 0.40
CA SER A 99 6.36 19.18 1.03
C SER A 99 6.17 18.84 2.51
N GLY A 100 6.77 17.75 2.99
CA GLY A 100 6.55 17.20 4.32
C GLY A 100 5.16 16.56 4.50
N THR A 101 4.42 16.38 3.41
CA THR A 101 3.09 15.79 3.45
C THR A 101 3.16 14.27 3.47
N ALA A 102 2.20 13.65 4.15
CA ALA A 102 2.03 12.22 4.17
C ALA A 102 0.57 11.88 3.89
N SER A 103 0.35 10.86 3.08
CA SER A 103 -0.95 10.25 2.85
C SER A 103 -0.85 8.75 3.09
N VAL A 104 -2.01 8.16 3.37
CA VAL A 104 -2.17 6.73 3.52
C VAL A 104 -3.33 6.29 2.65
N LEU A 105 -3.13 5.16 1.98
CA LEU A 105 -4.12 4.50 1.16
C LEU A 105 -4.39 3.09 1.69
N PHE A 106 -5.65 2.71 1.73
CA PHE A 106 -6.08 1.41 2.23
C PHE A 106 -6.77 0.59 1.14
N LYS A 107 -6.48 -0.71 1.11
CA LYS A 107 -7.16 -1.68 0.26
C LYS A 107 -7.47 -2.95 1.05
N VAL A 108 -8.71 -3.41 0.99
CA VAL A 108 -9.14 -4.70 1.57
C VAL A 108 -9.54 -5.62 0.44
N PHE A 109 -9.02 -6.83 0.45
CA PHE A 109 -9.37 -7.86 -0.51
C PHE A 109 -9.40 -9.24 0.14
N GLN A 110 -10.18 -10.13 -0.43
CA GLN A 110 -10.16 -11.54 -0.12
C GLN A 110 -9.38 -12.28 -1.19
N ALA A 111 -8.41 -13.10 -0.77
CA ALA A 111 -7.75 -14.03 -1.67
C ALA A 111 -8.73 -15.16 -2.00
N THR A 112 -8.94 -15.42 -3.28
CA THR A 112 -9.78 -16.53 -3.77
C THR A 112 -8.96 -17.41 -4.71
N ASP A 113 -9.48 -18.59 -5.06
CA ASP A 113 -8.81 -19.47 -6.04
C ASP A 113 -8.70 -18.82 -7.43
N GLY A 114 -9.59 -17.87 -7.75
CA GLY A 114 -9.64 -17.17 -9.04
C GLY A 114 -8.90 -15.82 -9.07
N GLY A 115 -8.37 -15.35 -7.94
CA GLY A 115 -7.73 -14.03 -7.86
C GLY A 115 -8.07 -13.26 -6.58
N LEU A 116 -7.84 -11.95 -6.62
CA LEU A 116 -8.16 -11.05 -5.51
C LEU A 116 -9.56 -10.46 -5.70
N ASP A 117 -10.45 -10.74 -4.75
CA ASP A 117 -11.78 -10.15 -4.70
C ASP A 117 -11.76 -8.90 -3.82
N GLU A 118 -11.81 -7.73 -4.44
CA GLU A 118 -11.70 -6.44 -3.77
C GLU A 118 -12.98 -6.12 -2.97
N LYS A 119 -12.83 -5.92 -1.66
CA LYS A 119 -13.93 -5.59 -0.74
C LYS A 119 -14.00 -4.10 -0.44
N TYR A 120 -12.84 -3.44 -0.46
CA TYR A 120 -12.69 -2.01 -0.25
C TYR A 120 -11.42 -1.53 -0.93
N SER A 121 -11.48 -0.37 -1.57
CA SER A 121 -10.32 0.26 -2.17
C SER A 121 -10.52 1.75 -2.20
N GLU A 122 -9.48 2.48 -1.85
CA GLU A 122 -9.52 3.93 -1.87
C GLU A 122 -9.17 4.47 -3.24
N ASN A 123 -9.84 5.57 -3.58
CA ASN A 123 -9.42 6.42 -4.67
C ASN A 123 -8.61 7.58 -4.10
N GLN A 124 -7.38 7.77 -4.56
CA GLN A 124 -6.47 8.86 -4.18
C GLN A 124 -7.09 10.28 -4.26
N TYR A 125 -8.15 10.45 -5.06
CA TYR A 125 -8.84 11.72 -5.25
C TYR A 125 -9.99 11.97 -4.26
N VAL A 126 -10.40 10.97 -3.47
CA VAL A 126 -11.48 11.08 -2.47
C VAL A 126 -10.87 11.13 -1.07
N LYS A 127 -10.64 12.33 -0.54
CA LYS A 127 -10.01 12.54 0.77
C LYS A 127 -11.06 12.64 1.88
N LYS A 128 -11.46 11.48 2.41
CA LYS A 128 -12.11 11.42 3.73
C LYS A 128 -11.05 11.46 4.83
N PRO A 129 -11.37 11.95 6.04
CA PRO A 129 -10.48 11.81 7.19
C PRO A 129 -10.09 10.35 7.41
N VAL A 130 -8.84 10.08 7.78
CA VAL A 130 -8.29 8.74 8.05
C VAL A 130 -9.21 7.97 8.97
N ARG A 131 -9.70 8.60 10.04
CA ARG A 131 -10.57 7.93 11.01
C ARG A 131 -11.89 7.44 10.39
N GLU A 132 -12.49 8.22 9.48
CA GLU A 132 -13.70 7.78 8.77
C GLU A 132 -13.40 6.60 7.83
N ARG A 133 -12.22 6.61 7.19
CA ARG A 133 -11.78 5.53 6.31
C ARG A 133 -11.56 4.24 7.09
N LEU A 134 -10.92 4.32 8.26
CA LEU A 134 -10.78 3.17 9.18
C LEU A 134 -12.13 2.63 9.65
N ARG A 135 -13.13 3.50 9.90
CA ARG A 135 -14.48 3.05 10.26
C ARG A 135 -15.11 2.19 9.16
N LEU A 136 -15.00 2.60 7.89
CA LEU A 136 -15.53 1.85 6.76
C LEU A 136 -14.81 0.49 6.62
N ILE A 137 -13.50 0.46 6.81
CA ILE A 137 -12.72 -0.78 6.81
C ILE A 137 -13.13 -1.70 7.97
N ALA A 138 -13.36 -1.14 9.16
CA ALA A 138 -13.84 -1.89 10.33
C ALA A 138 -15.18 -2.58 10.05
N GLU A 139 -16.10 -1.87 9.40
CA GLU A 139 -17.40 -2.42 8.96
C GLU A 139 -17.23 -3.55 7.93
N VAL A 140 -16.34 -3.38 6.94
CA VAL A 140 -16.02 -4.41 5.93
C VAL A 140 -15.42 -5.66 6.58
N LEU A 141 -14.55 -5.49 7.58
CA LEU A 141 -13.88 -6.58 8.29
C LEU A 141 -14.71 -7.16 9.44
N GLY A 142 -15.79 -6.50 9.87
CA GLY A 142 -16.61 -6.91 11.01
C GLY A 142 -15.87 -6.83 12.36
N ILE A 143 -15.02 -5.83 12.53
CA ILE A 143 -14.22 -5.59 13.75
C ILE A 143 -14.46 -4.22 14.36
N ASP A 144 -13.93 -4.03 15.57
CA ASP A 144 -13.93 -2.72 16.21
C ASP A 144 -12.87 -1.80 15.58
N ILE A 145 -13.22 -0.54 15.41
CA ILE A 145 -12.33 0.48 14.83
C ILE A 145 -11.04 0.65 15.65
N SER A 146 -11.09 0.47 16.98
CA SER A 146 -9.92 0.58 17.86
C SER A 146 -8.81 -0.39 17.47
N THR A 147 -9.15 -1.59 16.98
CA THR A 147 -8.15 -2.56 16.48
C THR A 147 -7.38 -2.00 15.28
N LEU A 148 -8.05 -1.28 14.37
CA LEU A 148 -7.41 -0.63 13.23
C LEU A 148 -6.62 0.61 13.66
N GLU A 149 -7.17 1.42 14.57
CA GLU A 149 -6.48 2.60 15.11
C GLU A 149 -5.16 2.21 15.79
N GLU A 150 -5.14 1.13 16.58
CA GLU A 150 -3.94 0.62 17.23
C GLU A 150 -2.87 0.15 16.23
N GLU A 151 -3.25 -0.68 15.24
CA GLU A 151 -2.29 -1.18 14.25
C GLU A 151 -1.77 -0.06 13.33
N THR A 152 -2.62 0.88 12.93
CA THR A 152 -2.20 2.01 12.10
C THR A 152 -1.35 3.03 12.86
N ALA A 153 -1.60 3.23 14.16
CA ALA A 153 -0.75 4.05 15.01
C ALA A 153 0.66 3.48 15.15
N LYS A 154 0.83 2.15 15.20
CA LYS A 154 2.16 1.49 15.19
C LYS A 154 2.95 1.80 13.91
N LEU A 155 2.26 2.07 12.80
CA LEU A 155 2.86 2.51 11.54
C LEU A 155 3.12 4.04 11.48
N GLY A 156 2.82 4.77 12.55
CA GLY A 156 2.99 6.23 12.62
C GLY A 156 1.96 7.01 11.79
N ILE A 157 0.82 6.39 11.45
CA ILE A 157 -0.28 7.06 10.73
C ILE A 157 -0.99 8.01 11.69
N LYS A 158 -1.14 9.27 11.29
CA LYS A 158 -1.90 10.27 12.06
C LYS A 158 -3.37 10.17 11.69
N LEU A 159 -4.23 10.16 12.71
CA LEU A 159 -5.68 10.17 12.56
C LEU A 159 -6.13 11.64 12.53
N ASP A 160 -6.68 12.08 11.39
CA ASP A 160 -7.40 13.34 11.23
C ASP A 160 -8.93 13.13 11.20
#